data_AF-Q8Y155-F1
#
_entry.id   AF-Q8Y155-F1
#
_cell.length_a   1.000
_cell.length_b   1.000
_cell.length_c   1.000
_cell.angle_alpha   90.00
_cell.angle_beta   90.00
_cell.angle_gamma   90.00
#
_symmetry.space_group_name_H-M   'P 1'
#
loop_
_entity.id
_entity.type
_entity.pdbx_description
1 polymer ?
#
loop_
_entity_poly.entity_id
_entity_poly.type
_entity_poly.pdbx_seq_one_letter_code
_entity_poly.pdbx_strand_id
1 'polypeptide(L)'
;MPETTTQQRAAMRRCLRPFGQVAGEIGFDKPLAHYAEEEALRVIGAIVSAYTEAMALDAPRAQATSMGQRRSVGLSADAFADLEDDIPW
;
A
#
# COMPACT_ATOMS: atom_id res chain seq x y z
N MET A 1 -6.90 21.92 13.83
CA MET A 1 -6.68 20.46 13.70
C MET A 1 -7.23 20.06 12.33
N PRO A 2 -6.47 19.34 11.48
CA PRO A 2 -7.00 18.92 10.18
C PRO A 2 -8.24 18.04 10.41
N GLU A 3 -9.35 18.36 9.75
CA GLU A 3 -10.56 17.55 9.85
C GLU A 3 -10.27 16.17 9.25
N THR A 4 -10.33 15.12 10.09
CA THR A 4 -10.21 13.76 9.59
C THR A 4 -11.47 13.39 8.84
N THR A 5 -11.29 12.95 7.60
CA THR A 5 -12.42 12.53 6.76
C THR A 5 -13.12 11.32 7.38
N THR A 6 -14.41 11.12 7.10
CA THR A 6 -15.17 9.96 7.59
C THR A 6 -14.47 8.64 7.24
N GLN A 7 -13.88 8.58 6.06
CA GLN A 7 -13.07 7.46 5.58
C GLN A 7 -11.84 7.23 6.48
N GLN A 8 -11.04 8.25 6.76
CA GLN A 8 -9.88 8.14 7.66
C GLN A 8 -10.30 7.65 9.06
N ARG A 9 -11.41 8.17 9.59
CA ARG A 9 -11.98 7.69 10.87
C ARG A 9 -12.38 6.23 10.84
N ALA A 10 -12.96 5.74 9.73
CA ALA A 10 -13.31 4.34 9.57
C ALA A 10 -12.07 3.44 9.52
N ALA A 11 -11.00 3.87 8.85
CA ALA A 11 -9.73 3.15 8.83
C ALA A 11 -9.06 3.11 10.20
N MET A 12 -9.03 4.22 10.94
CA MET A 12 -8.50 4.22 12.31
C MET A 12 -9.25 3.23 13.21
N ARG A 13 -10.58 3.10 13.06
CA ARG A 13 -11.37 2.09 13.78
C ARG A 13 -11.01 0.66 13.39
N ARG A 14 -10.70 0.40 12.10
CA ARG A 14 -10.24 -0.92 11.64
C ARG A 14 -8.89 -1.32 12.24
N CYS A 15 -7.99 -0.35 12.50
CA CYS A 15 -6.69 -0.60 13.13
C CYS A 15 -6.78 -1.10 14.58
N LEU A 16 -7.90 -0.91 15.28
CA LEU A 16 -8.04 -1.30 16.70
C LEU A 16 -7.90 -2.81 16.92
N ARG A 17 -8.40 -3.62 15.97
CA ARG A 17 -8.31 -5.08 16.05
C ARG A 17 -6.87 -5.61 15.91
N PRO A 18 -6.12 -5.30 14.83
CA PRO A 18 -4.73 -5.73 14.70
C PRO A 18 -3.83 -5.13 15.78
N PHE A 19 -4.09 -3.89 16.22
CA PHE A 19 -3.40 -3.31 17.37
C PHE A 19 -3.56 -4.18 18.63
N GLY A 20 -4.81 -4.50 19.01
CA GLY A 20 -5.08 -5.29 20.20
C GLY A 20 -4.52 -6.71 20.11
N GLN A 21 -4.49 -7.31 18.92
CA GLN A 21 -3.88 -8.61 18.71
C GLN A 21 -2.37 -8.58 18.95
N VAL A 22 -1.64 -7.69 18.27
CA VAL A 22 -0.17 -7.61 18.39
C VAL A 22 0.24 -7.18 19.80
N ALA A 23 -0.45 -6.20 20.37
CA ALA A 23 -0.15 -5.76 21.72
C ALA A 23 -0.54 -6.81 22.79
N GLY A 24 -1.54 -7.65 22.53
CA GLY A 24 -1.85 -8.82 23.35
C GLY A 24 -0.77 -9.90 23.27
N GLU A 25 -0.18 -10.13 22.10
CA GLU A 25 0.95 -11.06 21.91
C GLU A 25 2.24 -10.57 22.60
N ILE A 26 2.47 -9.26 22.63
CA ILE A 26 3.62 -8.62 23.32
C ILE A 26 3.41 -8.59 24.84
N GLY A 27 2.16 -8.48 25.29
CA GLY A 27 1.81 -8.27 26.70
C GLY A 27 1.70 -6.78 27.03
N PHE A 28 0.56 -6.41 27.61
CA PHE A 28 0.26 -5.03 28.05
C PHE A 28 0.79 -4.71 29.47
N ASP A 29 1.58 -5.61 30.04
CA ASP A 29 2.04 -5.51 31.44
C ASP A 29 3.09 -4.41 31.65
N LYS A 30 3.69 -3.93 30.56
CA LYS A 30 4.63 -2.80 30.56
C LYS A 30 4.08 -1.62 29.76
N PRO A 31 4.34 -0.37 30.18
CA PRO A 31 3.94 0.79 29.40
C PRO A 31 4.70 0.83 28.07
N LEU A 32 4.09 1.43 27.05
CA LEU A 32 4.66 1.59 25.70
C LEU A 32 6.08 2.16 25.68
N ALA A 33 6.43 3.02 26.65
CA ALA A 33 7.78 3.58 26.79
C ALA A 33 8.88 2.54 27.11
N HIS A 34 8.50 1.34 27.54
CA HIS A 34 9.43 0.24 27.84
C HIS A 34 9.42 -0.85 26.77
N TYR A 35 8.77 -0.60 25.63
CA TYR A 35 8.80 -1.52 24.50
C TYR A 35 10.20 -1.47 23.88
N ALA A 36 10.78 -2.63 23.60
CA ALA A 36 11.94 -2.73 22.75
C ALA A 36 11.57 -2.27 21.34
N GLU A 37 12.57 -1.82 20.57
CA GLU A 37 12.35 -1.32 19.22
C GLU A 37 11.58 -2.33 18.34
N GLU A 38 11.92 -3.61 18.42
CA GLU A 38 11.23 -4.68 17.68
C GLU A 38 9.75 -4.80 18.04
N GLU A 39 9.39 -4.64 19.32
CA GLU A 39 8.01 -4.71 19.79
C GLU A 39 7.22 -3.50 19.31
N ALA A 40 7.81 -2.31 19.40
CA ALA A 40 7.20 -1.08 18.91
C ALA A 40 7.00 -1.12 17.39
N LEU A 41 8.00 -1.58 16.63
CA LEU A 41 7.92 -1.72 15.18
C LEU A 41 6.84 -2.72 14.76
N ARG A 42 6.64 -3.82 15.48
CA ARG A 42 5.54 -4.75 15.22
C ARG A 42 4.17 -4.07 15.36
N VAL A 43 3.96 -3.33 16.44
CA VAL A 43 2.69 -2.62 16.68
C VAL A 43 2.44 -1.55 15.61
N ILE A 44 3.47 -0.75 15.30
CA ILE A 44 3.39 0.28 14.26
C ILE A 44 3.11 -0.35 12.90
N GLY A 45 3.83 -1.39 12.53
CA GLY A 45 3.65 -2.10 11.26
C GLY A 45 2.23 -2.64 11.10
N ALA A 46 1.67 -3.26 12.14
CA ALA A 46 0.30 -3.77 12.11
C ALA A 46 -0.74 -2.66 11.93
N ILE A 47 -0.56 -1.51 12.60
CA ILE A 47 -1.47 -0.37 12.46
C ILE A 47 -1.37 0.24 11.06
N VAL A 48 -0.16 0.52 10.57
CA VAL A 48 0.06 1.18 9.28
C VAL A 48 -0.44 0.32 8.14
N SER A 49 -0.15 -0.99 8.14
CA SER A 49 -0.66 -1.92 7.14
C SER A 49 -2.19 -1.97 7.13
N ALA A 50 -2.83 -2.11 8.29
CA ALA A 50 -4.29 -2.14 8.36
C ALA A 50 -4.93 -0.81 7.93
N TYR A 51 -4.28 0.31 8.21
CA TYR A 51 -4.75 1.64 7.81
C TYR A 51 -4.66 1.83 6.30
N THR A 52 -3.52 1.48 5.68
CA THR A 52 -3.31 1.65 4.24
C THR A 52 -4.21 0.72 3.44
N GLU A 53 -4.42 -0.52 3.90
CA GLU A 53 -5.39 -1.45 3.32
C GLU A 53 -6.82 -0.90 3.40
N ALA A 54 -7.23 -0.39 4.56
CA ALA A 54 -8.54 0.21 4.72
C ALA A 54 -8.74 1.46 3.84
N MET A 55 -7.69 2.26 3.63
CA MET A 55 -7.71 3.40 2.70
C MET A 55 -7.76 2.96 1.24
N ALA A 56 -7.11 1.86 0.88
CA ALA A 56 -7.11 1.33 -0.48
C ALA A 56 -8.47 0.69 -0.87
N LEU A 57 -9.19 0.09 0.09
CA LEU A 57 -10.51 -0.51 -0.14
C LEU A 57 -11.59 0.53 -0.44
N ASP A 58 -11.53 1.69 0.23
CA ASP A 58 -12.51 2.77 0.08
C ASP A 58 -12.09 3.79 -1.01
N ALA A 59 -10.90 3.63 -1.60
CA ALA A 59 -10.53 4.41 -2.77
C ALA A 59 -11.49 4.07 -3.93
N PRO A 60 -12.05 5.07 -4.64
CA PRO A 60 -12.83 4.78 -5.84
C PRO A 60 -11.99 3.91 -6.76
N ARG A 61 -12.59 2.85 -7.31
CA ARG A 61 -11.97 1.82 -8.16
C ARG A 61 -11.46 2.42 -9.48
N ALA A 62 -10.56 3.39 -9.42
CA ALA A 62 -10.02 4.12 -10.56
C ALA A 62 -8.75 3.44 -11.12
N GLN A 63 -8.34 2.30 -10.57
CA GLN A 63 -7.05 1.68 -10.91
C GLN A 63 -7.16 0.25 -11.45
N ALA A 64 -8.37 -0.32 -11.55
CA ALA A 64 -8.57 -1.65 -12.14
C ALA A 64 -8.59 -1.63 -13.69
N THR A 65 -8.10 -0.55 -14.31
CA THR A 65 -7.89 -0.42 -15.76
C THR A 65 -6.45 0.02 -16.03
N SER A 66 -5.48 -0.82 -15.68
CA SER A 66 -4.15 -0.79 -16.31
C SER A 66 -3.52 -2.17 -16.52
N MET A 67 -4.25 -3.26 -16.24
CA MET A 67 -3.82 -4.63 -16.52
C MET A 67 -4.62 -5.31 -17.65
N GLY A 68 -4.87 -4.58 -18.74
CA GLY A 68 -5.54 -5.13 -19.93
C GLY A 68 -5.12 -4.53 -21.27
N GLN A 69 -4.23 -3.53 -21.29
CA GLN A 69 -3.87 -2.85 -22.55
C GLN A 69 -2.40 -2.44 -22.59
N ARG A 70 -1.51 -3.39 -22.35
CA ARG A 70 -0.37 -3.51 -23.27
C ARG A 70 -0.67 -4.73 -24.11
N ARG A 71 -1.39 -4.46 -25.21
CA ARG A 71 -1.37 -5.31 -26.39
C ARG A 71 0.08 -5.73 -26.55
N SER A 72 0.33 -7.02 -26.70
CA SER A 72 1.48 -7.50 -27.43
C SER A 72 1.59 -6.64 -28.69
N VAL A 73 2.41 -5.58 -28.63
CA VAL A 73 2.92 -4.93 -29.83
C VAL A 73 3.64 -6.07 -30.50
N GLY A 74 3.03 -6.59 -31.55
CA GLY A 74 3.67 -7.60 -32.37
C GLY A 74 5.04 -7.05 -32.70
N LEU A 75 6.08 -7.78 -32.30
CA LEU A 75 7.39 -7.63 -32.87
C LEU A 75 7.26 -8.12 -34.32
N SER A 76 6.56 -7.35 -35.16
CA SER A 76 6.61 -7.54 -36.61
C SER A 76 7.97 -7.06 -37.06
N ALA A 77 8.53 -7.72 -38.07
CA ALA A 77 9.82 -7.37 -38.66
C ALA A 77 9.90 -5.89 -39.07
N ASP A 78 8.76 -5.23 -39.30
CA ASP A 78 8.67 -3.82 -39.68
C ASP A 78 9.06 -2.84 -38.57
N ALA A 79 9.06 -3.24 -37.29
CA ALA A 79 9.38 -2.35 -36.17
C ALA A 79 10.87 -1.95 -36.12
N PHE A 80 11.74 -2.71 -36.79
CA PHE A 80 13.16 -2.39 -36.94
C PHE A 80 13.50 -1.74 -38.29
N ALA A 81 12.60 -1.78 -39.28
CA ALA A 81 12.83 -1.20 -40.61
C ALA A 81 12.81 0.33 -40.57
N ASP A 82 11.90 0.93 -39.81
CA ASP A 82 11.85 2.39 -39.59
C ASP A 82 13.06 2.92 -38.79
N LEU A 83 13.83 2.05 -38.12
CA LEU A 83 14.98 2.46 -37.31
C LEU A 83 16.27 2.56 -38.14
N GLU A 84 16.36 1.88 -39.29
CA GLU A 84 17.60 1.81 -40.09
C GLU A 84 17.78 3.03 -41.03
N ASP A 85 16.69 3.71 -41.39
CA ASP A 85 16.71 4.93 -42.22
C ASP A 85 17.05 6.21 -41.42
N ASP A 86 16.90 6.17 -40.09
CA ASP A 86 17.04 7.34 -39.20
C ASP A 86 18.40 7.41 -38.47
N ILE A 87 19.40 6.67 -38.95
CA ILE A 87 20.72 6.58 -38.31
C ILE A 87 21.75 7.50 -39.00
N PRO A 88 22.20 8.60 -38.36
CA PRO A 88 23.15 9.53 -38.94
C PRO A 88 24.60 9.13 -38.63
N TRP A 89 25.04 7.94 -39.05
CA TRP A 89 26.47 7.57 -39.07
C TRP A 89 26.85 6.71 -40.27
#